data_AF-A0A4Q3VR06-F1
#
_entry.id   AF-A0A4Q3VR06-F1
#
_cell.length_a   1.000
_cell.length_b   1.000
_cell.length_c   1.000
_cell.angle_alpha   90.00
_cell.angle_beta   90.00
_cell.angle_gamma   90.00
#
_symmetry.space_group_name_H-M   'P 1'
#
loop_
_entity.id
_entity.type
_entity.pdbx_description
1 polymer ?
#
loop_
_entity_poly.entity_id
_entity_poly.type
_entity_poly.pdbx_seq_one_letter_code
_entity_poly.pdbx_strand_id
1 'polypeptide(L)'
;ILCRSGYSTLMDLRACGKKALIVPTPGQKEQEYLAEKNNGRFGFISAVQSGEKLKVHLKEIENLPEPLAAKSNIGNFIEDWLTNFSQSLQVK
;
A
#
# COMPACT_ATOMS: atom_id res chain seq x y z
N ILE A 1 6.28 6.80 5.37
CA ILE A 1 6.92 5.55 5.87
C ILE A 1 7.57 4.83 4.67
N LEU A 2 8.68 4.12 4.84
CA LEU A 2 9.28 3.24 3.82
C LEU A 2 9.21 1.81 4.31
N CYS A 3 8.59 0.90 3.56
CA CYS A 3 8.40 -0.49 3.98
C CYS A 3 8.23 -1.46 2.80
N ARG A 4 8.10 -2.76 3.10
CA ARG A 4 7.70 -3.77 2.12
C ARG A 4 6.18 -3.79 1.95
N SER A 5 5.70 -4.29 0.83
CA SER A 5 4.27 -4.43 0.50
C SER A 5 3.65 -5.70 1.09
N GLY A 6 3.78 -5.92 2.40
CA GLY A 6 3.13 -7.05 3.09
C GLY A 6 1.71 -6.71 3.58
N TYR A 7 0.81 -7.69 3.64
CA TYR A 7 -0.59 -7.48 4.06
C TYR A 7 -0.72 -6.72 5.39
N SER A 8 -0.15 -7.23 6.47
CA SER A 8 -0.28 -6.61 7.81
C SER A 8 0.27 -5.19 7.82
N THR A 9 1.42 -4.95 7.17
CA THR A 9 1.99 -3.61 7.06
C THR A 9 1.04 -2.66 6.34
N LEU A 10 0.46 -3.08 5.22
CA LEU A 10 -0.48 -2.26 4.45
C LEU A 10 -1.79 -2.02 5.23
N MET A 11 -2.27 -3.01 6.00
CA MET A 11 -3.42 -2.88 6.90
C MET A 11 -3.15 -1.84 7.98
N ASP A 12 -2.03 -1.95 8.68
CA ASP A 12 -1.64 -1.03 9.76
C ASP A 12 -1.50 0.40 9.22
N LEU A 13 -0.84 0.57 8.07
CA LEU A 13 -0.69 1.88 7.44
C LEU A 13 -2.04 2.52 7.10
N ARG A 14 -3.00 1.73 6.61
CA ARG A 14 -4.35 2.20 6.28
C ARG A 14 -5.14 2.54 7.55
N ALA A 15 -5.11 1.67 8.55
CA ALA A 15 -5.76 1.89 9.84
C ALA A 15 -5.21 3.15 10.53
N CYS A 16 -3.89 3.37 10.46
CA CYS A 16 -3.23 4.54 11.03
C CYS A 16 -3.26 5.80 10.13
N GLY A 17 -3.80 5.72 8.91
CA GLY A 17 -3.82 6.83 7.96
C GLY A 17 -2.43 7.36 7.62
N LYS A 18 -1.47 6.47 7.31
CA LYS A 18 -0.09 6.86 7.04
C LYS A 18 0.27 6.67 5.56
N LYS A 19 0.92 7.69 4.99
CA LYS A 19 1.53 7.59 3.66
C LYS A 19 2.73 6.65 3.67
N ALA A 20 2.89 5.87 2.59
CA ALA A 20 4.02 4.95 2.49
C ALA A 20 4.59 4.81 1.08
N LEU A 21 5.92 4.72 1.03
CA LEU A 21 6.67 4.16 -0.10
C LEU A 21 6.78 2.66 0.14
N ILE A 22 6.17 1.86 -0.72
CA ILE A 22 6.15 0.41 -0.61
C ILE A 22 7.08 -0.18 -1.65
N VAL A 23 8.00 -1.02 -1.21
CA VAL A 23 9.03 -1.62 -2.07
C VAL A 23 8.87 -3.13 -2.00
N PRO A 24 8.33 -3.81 -3.03
CA PRO A 24 8.17 -5.25 -3.00
C PRO A 24 9.54 -5.94 -3.05
N THR A 25 9.59 -7.18 -2.55
CA THR A 25 10.76 -8.05 -2.75
C THR A 25 10.73 -8.64 -4.16
N PRO A 26 11.75 -8.39 -5.01
CA PRO A 26 11.85 -9.01 -6.31
C PRO A 26 11.77 -10.54 -6.20
N GLY A 27 10.91 -11.15 -7.01
CA GLY A 27 10.67 -12.59 -6.99
C GLY A 27 9.67 -13.06 -5.93
N GLN A 28 9.18 -12.18 -5.05
CA GLN A 28 8.04 -12.48 -4.16
C GLN A 28 6.76 -11.99 -4.81
N LYS A 29 6.12 -12.89 -5.59
CA LYS A 29 4.92 -12.59 -6.39
C LYS A 29 3.83 -11.87 -5.62
N GLU A 30 3.57 -12.28 -4.38
CA GLU A 30 2.55 -11.66 -3.53
C GLU A 30 2.88 -10.20 -3.22
N GLN A 31 4.13 -9.91 -2.83
CA GLN A 31 4.54 -8.53 -2.54
C GLN A 31 4.51 -7.67 -3.81
N GLU A 32 4.97 -8.19 -4.93
CA GLU A 32 4.94 -7.50 -6.23
C GLU A 32 3.49 -7.16 -6.62
N TYR A 33 2.59 -8.13 -6.54
CA TYR A 33 1.16 -7.96 -6.76
C TYR A 33 0.56 -6.89 -5.85
N LEU A 34 0.83 -6.96 -4.53
CA LEU A 34 0.32 -5.99 -3.57
C LEU A 34 0.86 -4.59 -3.81
N ALA A 35 2.12 -4.47 -4.23
CA ALA A 35 2.72 -3.18 -4.54
C ALA A 35 2.09 -2.55 -5.79
N GLU A 36 1.91 -3.33 -6.86
CA GLU A 36 1.27 -2.89 -8.10
C GLU A 36 -0.19 -2.47 -7.86
N LYS A 37 -0.98 -3.32 -7.19
CA LYS A 37 -2.41 -3.10 -6.95
C LYS A 37 -2.71 -1.86 -6.13
N ASN A 38 -1.78 -1.47 -5.26
CA ASN A 38 -1.95 -0.36 -4.33
C ASN A 38 -1.15 0.89 -4.70
N ASN A 39 -0.42 0.87 -5.81
CA ASN A 39 0.30 2.04 -6.29
C ASN A 39 -0.69 3.18 -6.62
N GLY A 40 -0.47 4.35 -6.03
CA GLY A 40 -1.35 5.53 -6.19
C GLY A 40 -2.67 5.45 -5.41
N ARG A 41 -2.87 4.41 -4.59
CA ARG A 41 -4.10 4.23 -3.79
C ARG A 41 -3.78 4.31 -2.30
N PHE A 42 -4.75 4.75 -1.50
CA PHE A 42 -4.67 4.74 -0.03
C PHE A 42 -3.45 5.49 0.55
N GLY A 43 -2.84 6.41 -0.20
CA GLY A 43 -1.62 7.12 0.22
C GLY A 43 -0.33 6.33 0.01
N PHE A 44 -0.34 5.30 -0.85
CA PHE A 44 0.81 4.45 -1.14
C PHE A 44 1.38 4.72 -2.53
N ILE A 45 2.70 4.71 -2.63
CA ILE A 45 3.44 4.70 -3.89
C ILE A 45 4.34 3.48 -3.90
N SER A 46 4.34 2.73 -4.99
CA SER A 46 5.22 1.58 -5.19
C SER A 46 6.53 2.02 -5.85
N ALA A 47 7.65 1.51 -5.34
CA ALA A 47 8.96 1.69 -5.97
C ALA A 47 9.68 0.34 -6.13
N VAL A 48 10.50 0.24 -7.18
CA VAL A 48 11.38 -0.92 -7.38
C VAL A 48 12.54 -0.91 -6.38
N GLN A 49 12.99 -2.11 -5.99
CA GLN A 49 14.07 -2.28 -5.00
C GLN A 49 15.46 -1.83 -5.51
N SER A 50 15.68 -1.77 -6.83
CA SER A 50 16.96 -1.34 -7.41
C SER A 50 17.09 0.19 -7.49
N GLY A 51 18.30 0.68 -7.24
CA GLY A 51 18.64 2.04 -6.78
C GLY A 51 18.30 3.27 -7.64
N GLU A 52 18.75 4.42 -7.12
CA GLU A 52 18.56 5.83 -7.54
C GLU A 52 17.13 6.36 -7.73
N LYS A 53 16.13 5.52 -8.01
CA LYS A 53 14.74 5.96 -8.24
C LYS A 53 13.94 6.28 -6.97
N LEU A 54 14.41 5.89 -5.78
CA LEU A 54 13.71 6.21 -4.52
C LEU A 54 13.51 7.72 -4.31
N LYS A 55 14.49 8.55 -4.68
CA LYS A 55 14.42 10.01 -4.47
C LYS A 55 13.30 10.67 -5.27
N VAL A 56 12.98 10.14 -6.45
CA VAL A 56 11.88 10.64 -7.30
C VAL A 56 10.55 10.41 -6.58
N HIS A 57 10.38 9.25 -5.96
CA HIS A 57 9.12 8.84 -5.33
C HIS A 57 8.89 9.54 -3.97
N LEU A 58 9.94 10.09 -3.34
CA LEU A 58 9.80 10.90 -2.12
C LEU A 58 9.00 12.17 -2.37
N LYS A 59 9.28 12.88 -3.49
CA LYS A 59 8.52 14.09 -3.87
C LYS A 59 7.06 13.76 -4.20
N GLU A 60 6.82 12.61 -4.82
CA GLU A 60 5.45 12.18 -5.15
C GLU A 60 4.64 11.92 -3.88
N ILE A 61 5.24 11.28 -2.87
CA ILE A 61 4.59 11.04 -1.57
C ILE A 61 4.27 12.34 -0.83
N GLU A 62 5.17 13.32 -0.85
CA GLU A 62 4.93 14.63 -0.23
C GLU A 62 3.68 15.30 -0.79
N ASN A 63 3.45 15.17 -2.10
CA ASN A 63 2.32 15.77 -2.80
C ASN A 63 1.01 14.97 -2.69
N LEU A 64 1.03 13.74 -2.17
CA LEU A 64 -0.20 12.98 -1.97
C LEU A 64 -1.08 13.66 -0.90
N PRO A 65 -2.42 13.60 -1.03
CA PRO A 65 -3.28 13.97 0.08
C PRO A 65 -3.00 13.07 1.29
N GLU A 66 -3.19 13.60 2.51
CA GLU A 66 -3.13 12.76 3.71
C GLU A 66 -4.20 11.68 3.62
N PRO A 67 -3.82 10.39 3.69
CA PRO A 67 -4.80 9.32 3.63
C PRO A 67 -5.70 9.39 4.85
N LEU A 68 -7.00 9.32 4.61
CA LEU A 68 -7.97 9.22 5.69
C LEU A 68 -7.69 7.91 6.44
N ALA A 69 -7.32 8.04 7.72
CA ALA A 69 -7.36 6.90 8.62
C ALA A 69 -8.76 6.29 8.57
N ALA A 70 -8.84 4.97 8.70
CA ALA A 70 -10.12 4.30 8.84
C ALA A 70 -10.79 4.81 10.13
N LYS A 71 -11.65 5.82 10.01
CA LYS A 71 -12.49 6.36 11.11
C LYS A 71 -13.71 5.47 11.35
N SER A 72 -13.57 4.19 11.09
CA SER A 72 -14.64 3.22 11.11
C SER A 72 -14.32 2.16 12.17
N ASN A 73 -15.36 1.53 12.72
CA ASN A 73 -15.14 0.40 13.61
C ASN A 73 -14.36 -0.71 12.88
N ILE A 74 -13.76 -1.64 13.63
CA ILE A 74 -12.92 -2.71 13.07
C ILE A 74 -13.66 -3.51 11.97
N GLY A 75 -14.96 -3.72 12.11
CA GLY A 75 -15.79 -4.45 11.15
C GLY A 75 -15.84 -3.74 9.80
N ASN A 76 -16.21 -2.47 9.80
CA ASN A 76 -16.26 -1.63 8.59
C ASN A 76 -14.87 -1.52 7.93
N PHE A 77 -13.80 -1.44 8.72
CA PHE A 77 -12.44 -1.47 8.17
C PHE A 77 -12.11 -2.79 7.49
N ILE A 78 -12.45 -3.93 8.11
CA ILE A 78 -12.24 -5.25 7.53
C ILE A 78 -13.07 -5.42 6.26
N GLU A 79 -14.33 -5.02 6.24
CA GLU A 79 -15.17 -5.08 5.03
C GLU A 79 -14.60 -4.24 3.89
N ASP A 80 -14.21 -3.01 4.18
CA ASP A 80 -13.56 -2.11 3.24
C ASP A 80 -12.21 -2.67 2.77
N TRP A 81 -11.44 -3.29 3.67
CA TRP A 81 -10.20 -3.99 3.33
C TRP A 81 -10.45 -5.18 2.40
N LEU A 82 -11.39 -6.04 2.74
CA LEU A 82 -11.71 -7.22 1.93
C LEU A 82 -12.22 -6.80 0.54
N THR A 83 -13.05 -5.76 0.47
CA THR A 83 -13.63 -5.24 -0.76
C THR A 83 -12.59 -4.55 -1.65
N ASN A 84 -11.75 -3.67 -1.09
CA ASN A 84 -10.89 -2.79 -1.88
C ASN A 84 -9.44 -3.27 -2.00
N PHE A 85 -9.03 -4.22 -1.14
CA PHE A 85 -7.66 -4.69 -0.98
C PHE A 85 -7.50 -6.21 -1.23
N SER A 86 -8.44 -7.03 -0.76
CA SER A 86 -8.34 -8.51 -0.80
C SER A 86 -9.05 -9.19 -1.97
N GLN A 87 -9.88 -8.48 -2.76
CA GLN A 87 -10.56 -9.08 -3.91
C GLN A 87 -9.58 -9.32 -5.07
N SER A 88 -8.85 -10.42 -4.98
CA SER A 88 -8.13 -11.07 -6.09
C SER A 88 -8.02 -12.59 -5.98
N LEU A 89 -8.70 -13.23 -5.03
CA LEU A 89 -8.88 -14.68 -5.03
C LEU A 89 -10.04 -15.16 -5.95
N GLN A 90 -10.65 -14.26 -6.73
CA GLN A 90 -11.70 -14.61 -7.71
C GLN A 90 -11.35 -14.19 -9.16
N VAL A 91 -10.10 -14.33 -9.56
CA VAL A 91 -9.77 -14.38 -11.00
C VAL A 91 -9.08 -15.71 -11.26
N LYS A 92 -9.80 -16.54 -12.03
CA LYS A 92 -9.41 -17.86 -12.53
C LYS A 92 -8.10 -17.85 -13.31
#